data_AF-A0A381TWQ8-F1
#
_entry.id   AF-A0A381TWQ8-F1
#
_cell.length_a   1.000
_cell.length_b   1.000
_cell.length_c   1.000
_cell.angle_alpha   90.00
_cell.angle_beta   90.00
_cell.angle_gamma   90.00
#
_symmetry.space_group_name_H-M   'P 1'
#
loop_
_entity.id
_entity.type
_entity.pdbx_description
1 polymer ?
#
loop_
_entity_poly.entity_id
_entity_poly.type
_entity_poly.pdbx_seq_one_letter_code
_entity_poly.pdbx_strand_id
1 'polypeptide(L)'
;MFLSKLILLSILTIFTIGLTSCSTAKYYSHAVVGHLQLTTGLTPIQKVVEQDDTNKELRRQLELVTELRDFAENKLSLDVGKAYSKYKNLDRSAAVWVVYAAPTFSTKLQTWKYPIVGEYQSKGFFKERMAKEYSAKIHSQGYDVYVGEAAAYSTLGWFSDPLLSTFLDDTDEELAETLFHELAHRTYYLKGDTMFNESFATSFAQKSVQLWLKEKDEEKRLEKYRKKLKRRDEFRSLLQETKNGLSLIYKNENNDSVAILQKRKQD
;
A
#
# COMPACT_ATOMS: atom_id res chain seq x y z
N MET A 1 -48.29 -16.66 -18.18
CA MET A 1 -47.63 -16.27 -16.90
C MET A 1 -46.22 -16.85 -16.73
N PHE A 2 -45.94 -18.10 -17.14
CA PHE A 2 -44.59 -18.68 -17.01
C PHE A 2 -43.56 -18.09 -18.00
N LEU A 3 -43.96 -17.93 -19.27
CA LEU A 3 -43.09 -17.40 -20.34
C LEU A 3 -42.67 -15.94 -20.10
N SER A 4 -43.56 -15.11 -19.54
CA SER A 4 -43.25 -13.72 -19.18
C SER A 4 -42.30 -13.62 -17.99
N LYS A 5 -42.38 -14.55 -17.03
CA LYS A 5 -41.44 -14.64 -15.90
C LYS A 5 -40.05 -15.09 -16.35
N LEU A 6 -39.96 -16.02 -17.31
CA LEU A 6 -38.69 -16.46 -17.90
C LEU A 6 -37.99 -15.35 -18.69
N ILE A 7 -38.72 -14.60 -19.52
CA ILE A 7 -38.18 -13.45 -20.26
C ILE A 7 -37.70 -12.36 -19.29
N LEU A 8 -38.46 -12.07 -18.23
CA LEU A 8 -38.07 -11.10 -17.21
C LEU A 8 -36.81 -11.56 -16.46
N LEU A 9 -36.69 -12.85 -16.14
CA LEU A 9 -35.51 -13.45 -15.50
C LEU A 9 -34.29 -13.39 -16.43
N SER A 10 -34.46 -13.67 -17.72
CA SER A 10 -33.39 -13.58 -18.73
C SER A 10 -32.92 -12.15 -18.95
N ILE A 11 -33.83 -11.17 -19.01
CA ILE A 11 -33.49 -9.74 -19.12
C ILE A 11 -32.77 -9.28 -17.85
N LEU A 12 -33.24 -9.67 -16.67
CA LEU A 12 -32.59 -9.36 -15.39
C LEU A 12 -31.18 -9.99 -15.29
N THR A 13 -31.02 -11.21 -15.82
CA THR A 13 -29.72 -11.91 -15.86
C THR A 13 -28.76 -11.24 -16.85
N ILE A 14 -29.22 -10.88 -18.05
CA ILE A 14 -28.39 -10.16 -19.05
C ILE A 14 -28.02 -8.76 -18.54
N PHE A 15 -28.95 -8.07 -17.87
CA PHE A 15 -28.71 -6.74 -17.31
C PHE A 15 -27.71 -6.78 -16.13
N THR A 16 -27.81 -7.78 -15.25
CA THR A 16 -26.86 -7.98 -14.14
C THR A 16 -25.45 -8.39 -14.62
N ILE A 17 -25.35 -9.22 -15.67
CA ILE A 17 -24.07 -9.56 -16.32
C ILE A 17 -23.48 -8.34 -17.06
N GLY A 18 -24.32 -7.52 -17.72
CA GLY A 18 -23.89 -6.28 -18.37
C GLY A 18 -23.33 -5.24 -17.40
N LEU A 19 -23.98 -5.03 -16.26
CA LEU A 19 -23.54 -4.06 -15.24
C LEU A 19 -22.26 -4.49 -14.51
N THR A 20 -22.11 -5.78 -14.22
CA THR A 20 -20.90 -6.33 -13.57
C THR A 20 -19.70 -6.29 -14.49
N SER A 21 -19.88 -6.58 -15.79
CA SER A 21 -18.80 -6.48 -16.79
C SER A 21 -18.33 -5.04 -17.00
N CYS A 22 -19.23 -4.05 -17.07
CA CYS A 22 -18.86 -2.63 -17.18
C CYS A 22 -18.09 -2.13 -15.96
N SER A 23 -18.48 -2.50 -14.75
CA SER A 23 -17.77 -2.09 -13.53
C SER A 23 -16.37 -2.69 -13.42
N THR A 24 -16.22 -3.95 -13.85
CA THR A 24 -14.95 -4.67 -13.86
C THR A 24 -14.01 -4.11 -14.93
N ALA A 25 -14.51 -3.90 -16.15
CA ALA A 25 -13.77 -3.27 -17.22
C ALA A 25 -13.30 -1.86 -16.82
N LYS A 26 -14.20 -1.03 -16.26
CA LYS A 26 -13.85 0.31 -15.77
C LYS A 26 -12.72 0.27 -14.74
N TYR A 27 -12.75 -0.66 -13.80
CA TYR A 27 -11.71 -0.80 -12.78
C TYR A 27 -10.35 -1.15 -13.39
N TYR A 28 -10.28 -2.16 -14.25
CA TYR A 28 -9.01 -2.59 -14.85
C TYR A 28 -8.48 -1.61 -15.89
N SER A 29 -9.35 -0.97 -16.70
CA SER A 29 -8.92 0.11 -17.59
C SER A 29 -8.31 1.28 -16.81
N HIS A 30 -8.93 1.66 -15.69
CA HIS A 30 -8.35 2.65 -14.78
C HIS A 30 -6.98 2.18 -14.25
N ALA A 31 -6.85 0.90 -13.88
CA ALA A 31 -5.60 0.37 -13.31
C ALA A 31 -4.46 0.39 -14.34
N VAL A 32 -4.73 0.04 -15.59
CA VAL A 32 -3.78 0.14 -16.71
C VAL A 32 -3.38 1.59 -16.95
N VAL A 33 -4.34 2.51 -17.03
CA VAL A 33 -4.06 3.94 -17.20
C VAL A 33 -3.22 4.47 -16.04
N GLY A 34 -3.55 4.11 -14.81
CA GLY A 34 -2.81 4.52 -13.62
C GLY A 34 -1.38 3.98 -13.59
N HIS A 35 -1.17 2.72 -13.95
CA HIS A 35 0.17 2.15 -14.10
C HIS A 35 0.98 2.92 -15.14
N LEU A 36 0.42 3.17 -16.34
CA LEU A 36 1.08 3.97 -17.38
C LEU A 36 1.38 5.40 -16.92
N GLN A 37 0.47 6.02 -16.15
CA GLN A 37 0.70 7.33 -15.56
C GLN A 37 1.88 7.33 -14.59
N LEU A 38 2.19 6.22 -13.93
CA LEU A 38 3.38 6.12 -13.07
C LEU A 38 4.65 5.79 -13.86
N THR A 39 4.56 4.99 -14.92
CA THR A 39 5.74 4.40 -15.58
C THR A 39 6.17 5.07 -16.88
N THR A 40 5.38 6.00 -17.42
CA THR A 40 5.72 6.79 -18.61
C THR A 40 6.31 8.15 -18.25
N GLY A 41 7.16 8.72 -19.12
CA GLY A 41 7.75 10.05 -18.91
C GLY A 41 8.71 10.13 -17.72
N LEU A 42 9.38 9.01 -17.39
CA LEU A 42 10.36 8.94 -16.31
C LEU A 42 11.69 9.59 -16.72
N THR A 43 12.29 10.36 -15.82
CA THR A 43 13.61 10.99 -16.04
C THR A 43 14.66 10.29 -15.20
N PRO A 44 15.82 9.87 -15.74
CA PRO A 44 16.93 9.35 -14.94
C PRO A 44 17.30 10.31 -13.80
N ILE A 45 17.50 9.79 -12.60
CA ILE A 45 17.81 10.61 -11.41
C ILE A 45 18.98 11.55 -11.67
N GLN A 46 20.07 11.03 -12.25
CA GLN A 46 21.26 11.82 -12.57
C GLN A 46 20.96 13.05 -13.44
N LYS A 47 20.05 12.91 -14.42
CA LYS A 47 19.66 14.03 -15.28
C LYS A 47 18.90 15.11 -14.51
N VAL A 48 18.13 14.74 -13.49
CA VAL A 48 17.40 15.71 -12.65
C VAL A 48 18.37 16.39 -11.70
N VAL A 49 19.31 15.65 -11.12
CA VAL A 49 20.36 16.21 -10.25
C VAL A 49 21.23 17.22 -10.99
N GLU A 50 21.55 16.98 -12.26
CA GLU A 50 22.40 17.87 -13.08
C GLU A 50 21.69 19.13 -13.60
N GLN A 51 20.36 19.23 -13.50
CA GLN A 51 19.61 20.40 -13.95
C GLN A 51 19.78 21.59 -13.00
N ASP A 52 20.19 22.74 -13.55
CA ASP A 52 20.49 23.97 -12.79
C ASP A 52 19.30 24.51 -11.99
N ASP A 53 18.07 24.30 -12.48
CA ASP A 53 16.82 24.76 -11.88
C ASP A 53 16.22 23.77 -10.86
N THR A 54 16.83 22.59 -10.68
CA THR A 54 16.37 21.61 -9.68
C THR A 54 16.49 22.16 -8.27
N ASN A 55 15.37 22.14 -7.53
CA ASN A 55 15.31 22.53 -6.13
C ASN A 55 16.38 21.80 -5.28
N LYS A 56 17.04 22.53 -4.36
CA LYS A 56 18.13 22.00 -3.54
C LYS A 56 17.74 20.76 -2.71
N GLU A 57 16.55 20.76 -2.14
CA GLU A 57 16.08 19.63 -1.32
C GLU A 57 15.80 18.40 -2.19
N LEU A 58 15.12 18.60 -3.32
CA LEU A 58 14.92 17.52 -4.30
C LEU A 58 16.25 16.94 -4.76
N ARG A 59 17.23 17.79 -5.11
CA ARG A 59 18.58 17.35 -5.50
C ARG A 59 19.21 16.48 -4.42
N ARG A 60 19.21 16.94 -3.16
CA ARG A 60 19.75 16.21 -2.00
C ARG A 60 19.07 14.85 -1.81
N GLN A 61 17.75 14.81 -1.90
CA GLN A 61 16.98 13.57 -1.73
C GLN A 61 17.23 12.58 -2.87
N LEU A 62 17.36 13.06 -4.10
CA LEU A 62 17.70 12.23 -5.27
C LEU A 62 19.12 11.65 -5.19
N GLU A 63 20.08 12.43 -4.72
CA GLU A 63 21.43 11.97 -4.40
C GLU A 63 21.41 10.92 -3.27
N LEU A 64 20.62 11.15 -2.22
CA LEU A 64 20.40 10.18 -1.15
C LEU A 64 19.81 8.87 -1.68
N VAL A 65 18.81 8.90 -2.57
CA VAL A 65 18.27 7.67 -3.18
C VAL A 65 19.34 6.92 -3.97
N THR A 66 20.24 7.64 -4.65
CA THR A 66 21.36 7.01 -5.35
C THR A 66 22.30 6.30 -4.38
N GLU A 67 22.68 6.97 -3.28
CA GLU A 67 23.49 6.38 -2.21
C GLU A 67 22.83 5.15 -1.59
N LEU A 68 21.53 5.21 -1.29
CA LEU A 68 20.78 4.11 -0.68
C LEU A 68 20.66 2.91 -1.64
N ARG A 69 20.47 3.15 -2.94
CA ARG A 69 20.49 2.10 -3.96
C ARG A 69 21.85 1.39 -3.99
N ASP A 70 22.94 2.15 -3.95
CA ASP A 70 24.29 1.59 -3.93
C ASP A 70 24.56 0.81 -2.63
N PHE A 71 24.08 1.29 -1.49
CA PHE A 71 24.15 0.57 -0.22
C PHE A 71 23.34 -0.74 -0.27
N ALA A 72 22.14 -0.72 -0.85
CA ALA A 72 21.31 -1.90 -1.00
C ALA A 72 21.96 -2.98 -1.86
N GLU A 73 22.58 -2.60 -2.97
CA GLU A 73 23.27 -3.55 -3.86
C GLU A 73 24.55 -4.09 -3.21
N ASN A 74 25.42 -3.21 -2.70
CA ASN A 74 26.78 -3.58 -2.33
C ASN A 74 26.95 -4.04 -0.87
N LYS A 75 26.06 -3.62 0.04
CA LYS A 75 26.17 -3.91 1.48
C LYS A 75 25.06 -4.84 1.98
N LEU A 76 23.89 -4.80 1.33
CA LEU A 76 22.73 -5.62 1.70
C LEU A 76 22.49 -6.79 0.74
N SER A 77 23.23 -6.85 -0.38
CA SER A 77 23.11 -7.91 -1.41
C SER A 77 21.69 -8.05 -1.98
N LEU A 78 20.96 -6.93 -2.14
CA LEU A 78 19.64 -6.91 -2.75
C LEU A 78 19.73 -6.85 -4.28
N ASP A 79 18.74 -7.44 -4.98
CA ASP A 79 18.57 -7.23 -6.42
C ASP A 79 17.98 -5.83 -6.68
N VAL A 80 18.85 -4.84 -6.83
CA VAL A 80 18.46 -3.45 -7.12
C VAL A 80 18.17 -3.25 -8.59
N GLY A 81 19.10 -3.67 -9.47
CA GLY A 81 19.02 -3.44 -10.91
C GLY A 81 18.68 -1.98 -11.24
N LYS A 82 17.63 -1.77 -12.05
CA LYS A 82 17.16 -0.43 -12.44
C LYS A 82 16.00 0.10 -11.57
N ALA A 83 15.57 -0.64 -10.55
CA ALA A 83 14.52 -0.16 -9.65
C ALA A 83 14.95 1.16 -9.00
N TYR A 84 14.01 2.12 -8.94
CA TYR A 84 14.17 3.44 -8.37
C TYR A 84 15.30 4.29 -8.97
N SER A 85 15.78 3.95 -10.19
CA SER A 85 16.83 4.72 -10.90
C SER A 85 16.30 5.92 -11.69
N LYS A 86 14.98 6.02 -11.84
CA LYS A 86 14.31 7.09 -12.58
C LYS A 86 13.25 7.74 -11.71
N TYR A 87 13.20 9.07 -11.78
CA TYR A 87 12.31 9.93 -11.03
C TYR A 87 11.11 10.36 -11.87
N LYS A 88 9.97 10.55 -11.19
CA LYS A 88 8.82 11.26 -11.71
C LYS A 88 8.13 12.08 -10.62
N ASN A 89 7.96 13.37 -10.91
CA ASN A 89 7.10 14.22 -10.12
C ASN A 89 5.62 13.87 -10.35
N LEU A 90 4.88 13.70 -9.26
CA LEU A 90 3.44 13.50 -9.26
C LEU A 90 2.74 14.72 -8.68
N ASP A 91 1.71 15.20 -9.38
CA ASP A 91 0.84 16.27 -8.90
C ASP A 91 -0.31 15.69 -8.04
N ARG A 92 0.07 14.96 -6.97
CA ARG A 92 -0.84 14.30 -6.01
C ARG A 92 -0.07 13.77 -4.79
N SER A 93 -0.78 13.59 -3.67
CA SER A 93 -0.24 13.12 -2.38
C SER A 93 0.12 11.62 -2.33
N ALA A 94 -0.50 10.79 -3.18
CA ALA A 94 -0.32 9.34 -3.12
C ALA A 94 -0.03 8.74 -4.50
N ALA A 95 0.78 7.68 -4.53
CA ALA A 95 0.94 6.86 -5.71
C ALA A 95 -0.34 6.03 -5.97
N VAL A 96 -0.92 5.48 -4.90
CA VAL A 96 -2.15 4.67 -4.90
C VAL A 96 -2.97 4.96 -3.64
N TRP A 97 -4.28 5.08 -3.78
CA TRP A 97 -5.24 5.06 -2.67
C TRP A 97 -5.76 3.65 -2.46
N VAL A 98 -5.65 3.12 -1.24
CA VAL A 98 -5.93 1.73 -0.93
C VAL A 98 -7.15 1.63 -0.02
N VAL A 99 -8.19 0.96 -0.50
CA VAL A 99 -9.40 0.70 0.27
C VAL A 99 -9.26 -0.62 1.02
N TYR A 100 -9.48 -0.55 2.33
CA TYR A 100 -9.64 -1.68 3.24
C TYR A 100 -11.07 -1.69 3.74
N ALA A 101 -11.65 -2.89 3.88
CA ALA A 101 -13.00 -3.02 4.40
C ALA A 101 -13.10 -4.26 5.31
N ALA A 102 -13.93 -4.19 6.34
CA ALA A 102 -14.28 -5.33 7.18
C ALA A 102 -15.78 -5.28 7.51
N PRO A 103 -16.47 -6.42 7.67
CA PRO A 103 -17.83 -6.41 8.21
C PRO A 103 -17.87 -5.67 9.57
N THR A 104 -18.94 -4.92 9.85
CA THR A 104 -19.03 -4.02 11.03
C THR A 104 -18.63 -4.65 12.38
N PHE A 105 -18.87 -5.95 12.55
CA PHE A 105 -18.49 -6.71 13.74
C PHE A 105 -17.49 -7.81 13.40
N SER A 106 -16.42 -7.44 12.69
CA SER A 106 -15.31 -8.34 12.39
C SER A 106 -13.99 -7.58 12.34
N THR A 107 -12.93 -8.23 12.80
CA THR A 107 -11.55 -7.76 12.63
C THR A 107 -10.86 -8.39 11.42
N LYS A 108 -11.60 -9.18 10.63
CA LYS A 108 -11.11 -9.81 9.40
C LYS A 108 -11.44 -8.92 8.21
N LEU A 109 -10.40 -8.55 7.46
CA LEU A 109 -10.55 -7.80 6.23
C LEU A 109 -11.30 -8.60 5.17
N GLN A 110 -12.08 -7.88 4.37
CA GLN A 110 -12.65 -8.37 3.13
C GLN A 110 -11.52 -8.74 2.16
N THR A 111 -11.73 -9.83 1.44
CA THR A 111 -10.85 -10.29 0.38
C THR A 111 -11.43 -9.95 -1.00
N TRP A 112 -10.58 -9.47 -1.90
CA TRP A 112 -10.90 -9.28 -3.31
C TRP A 112 -10.14 -10.30 -4.17
N LYS A 113 -10.80 -10.80 -5.21
CA LYS A 113 -10.21 -11.69 -6.21
C LYS A 113 -9.68 -10.88 -7.39
N TYR A 114 -8.44 -11.16 -7.78
CA TYR A 114 -7.73 -10.57 -8.91
C TYR A 114 -7.30 -11.68 -9.88
N PRO A 115 -7.45 -11.50 -11.20
CA PRO A 115 -7.15 -12.53 -12.19
C PRO A 115 -5.71 -13.07 -12.15
N ILE A 116 -4.73 -12.21 -11.84
CA ILE A 116 -3.30 -12.54 -11.92
C ILE A 116 -2.72 -12.87 -10.54
N VAL A 117 -2.97 -11.99 -9.55
CA VAL A 117 -2.36 -12.09 -8.22
C VAL A 117 -3.17 -12.94 -7.23
N GLY A 118 -4.38 -13.38 -7.60
CA GLY A 118 -5.23 -14.19 -6.75
C GLY A 118 -6.01 -13.36 -5.72
N GLU A 119 -6.00 -13.77 -4.47
CA GLU A 119 -6.75 -13.12 -3.39
C GLU A 119 -5.89 -12.11 -2.64
N TYR A 120 -6.43 -10.91 -2.41
CA TYR A 120 -5.75 -9.85 -1.66
C TYR A 120 -6.71 -9.11 -0.75
N GLN A 121 -6.23 -8.65 0.41
CA GLN A 121 -7.05 -8.05 1.48
C GLN A 121 -7.20 -6.52 1.37
N SER A 122 -6.92 -5.97 0.19
CA SER A 122 -7.11 -4.56 -0.10
C SER A 122 -7.44 -4.31 -1.57
N LYS A 123 -7.91 -3.10 -1.86
CA LYS A 123 -8.24 -2.66 -3.22
C LYS A 123 -7.63 -1.30 -3.56
N GLY A 124 -6.67 -1.29 -4.48
CA GLY A 124 -5.95 -0.08 -4.90
C GLY A 124 -6.62 0.71 -6.02
N PHE A 125 -6.50 2.03 -5.96
CA PHE A 125 -6.99 2.99 -6.95
C PHE A 125 -5.91 4.05 -7.23
N PHE A 126 -5.72 4.44 -8.49
CA PHE A 126 -4.82 5.50 -8.93
C PHE A 126 -5.51 6.86 -9.01
N LYS A 127 -6.79 6.93 -8.64
CA LYS A 127 -7.58 8.16 -8.52
C LYS A 127 -8.31 8.16 -7.19
N GLU A 128 -8.02 9.14 -6.35
CA GLU A 128 -8.65 9.31 -5.03
C GLU A 128 -10.17 9.28 -5.10
N ARG A 129 -10.76 10.03 -6.04
CA ARG A 129 -12.22 10.06 -6.24
C ARG A 129 -12.81 8.66 -6.43
N MET A 130 -12.13 7.78 -7.18
CA MET A 130 -12.62 6.41 -7.37
C MET A 130 -12.50 5.57 -6.10
N ALA A 131 -11.47 5.77 -5.29
CA ALA A 131 -11.38 5.14 -3.97
C ALA A 131 -12.51 5.61 -3.05
N LYS A 132 -12.81 6.92 -3.03
CA LYS A 132 -13.90 7.51 -2.24
C LYS A 132 -15.29 7.05 -2.67
N GLU A 133 -15.54 6.99 -3.99
CA GLU A 133 -16.81 6.46 -4.52
C GLU A 133 -16.97 4.97 -4.18
N TYR A 134 -15.89 4.20 -4.29
CA TYR A 134 -15.90 2.80 -3.93
C TYR A 134 -16.09 2.58 -2.43
N SER A 135 -15.40 3.36 -1.59
CA SER A 135 -15.53 3.27 -0.13
C SER A 135 -16.94 3.60 0.33
N ALA A 136 -17.56 4.65 -0.21
CA ALA A 136 -18.95 5.00 0.08
C ALA A 136 -19.92 3.86 -0.29
N LYS A 137 -19.72 3.24 -1.46
CA LYS A 137 -20.50 2.07 -1.88
C LYS A 137 -20.34 0.91 -0.90
N ILE A 138 -19.12 0.54 -0.53
CA ILE A 138 -18.87 -0.58 0.38
C ILE A 138 -19.41 -0.27 1.79
N HIS A 139 -19.28 0.97 2.25
CA HIS A 139 -19.83 1.39 3.53
C HIS A 139 -21.36 1.26 3.58
N SER A 140 -22.07 1.64 2.51
CA SER A 140 -23.52 1.46 2.40
C SER A 140 -23.99 -0.01 2.44
N GLN A 141 -23.07 -0.96 2.28
CA GLN A 141 -23.34 -2.40 2.39
C GLN A 141 -23.16 -2.93 3.83
N GLY A 142 -22.90 -2.07 4.81
CA GLY A 142 -22.71 -2.45 6.21
C GLY A 142 -21.28 -2.90 6.54
N TYR A 143 -20.29 -2.32 5.86
CA TYR A 143 -18.87 -2.54 6.16
C TYR A 143 -18.29 -1.30 6.84
N ASP A 144 -17.34 -1.52 7.75
CA ASP A 144 -16.38 -0.49 8.13
C ASP A 144 -15.35 -0.38 7.01
N VAL A 145 -15.02 0.86 6.62
CA VAL A 145 -14.12 1.11 5.49
C VAL A 145 -13.06 2.13 5.89
N TYR A 146 -11.82 1.85 5.50
CA TYR A 146 -10.69 2.77 5.63
C TYR A 146 -10.06 2.98 4.26
N VAL A 147 -9.70 4.23 3.94
CA VAL A 147 -8.94 4.58 2.73
C VAL A 147 -7.57 5.06 3.17
N GLY A 148 -6.54 4.28 2.87
CA GLY A 148 -5.14 4.65 3.09
C GLY A 148 -4.50 5.23 1.85
N GLU A 149 -3.40 5.94 2.04
CA GLU A 149 -2.53 6.45 0.98
C GLU A 149 -1.24 5.64 0.96
N ALA A 150 -0.85 5.15 -0.21
CA ALA A 150 0.46 4.53 -0.43
C ALA A 150 1.36 5.52 -1.16
N ALA A 151 2.43 5.93 -0.48
CA ALA A 151 3.49 6.77 -1.04
C ALA A 151 4.29 6.03 -2.12
N ALA A 152 4.46 4.72 -1.93
CA ALA A 152 5.19 3.85 -2.84
C ALA A 152 4.29 3.06 -3.79
N TYR A 153 4.82 2.76 -4.98
CA TYR A 153 4.23 1.83 -5.92
C TYR A 153 5.31 0.85 -6.38
N SER A 154 5.08 -0.43 -6.08
CA SER A 154 6.00 -1.51 -6.38
C SER A 154 5.28 -2.60 -7.16
N THR A 155 5.97 -3.14 -8.14
CA THR A 155 5.51 -4.29 -8.94
C THR A 155 6.19 -5.58 -8.49
N LEU A 156 6.74 -5.59 -7.27
CA LEU A 156 7.38 -6.77 -6.66
C LEU A 156 8.47 -7.37 -7.56
N GLY A 157 9.19 -6.48 -8.27
CA GLY A 157 10.29 -6.86 -9.14
C GLY A 157 9.93 -7.17 -10.60
N TRP A 158 8.64 -7.23 -10.97
CA TRP A 158 8.21 -7.48 -12.36
C TRP A 158 8.66 -6.38 -13.33
N PHE A 159 8.79 -5.15 -12.83
CA PHE A 159 9.30 -4.00 -13.57
C PHE A 159 10.38 -3.25 -12.77
N SER A 160 11.03 -2.31 -13.43
CA SER A 160 11.89 -1.32 -12.78
C SER A 160 10.99 -0.20 -12.24
N ASP A 161 10.56 -0.36 -10.99
CA ASP A 161 9.65 0.57 -10.33
C ASP A 161 10.27 1.98 -10.25
N PRO A 162 9.49 3.05 -10.51
CA PRO A 162 10.00 4.41 -10.50
C PRO A 162 10.10 4.98 -9.08
N LEU A 163 11.02 5.93 -8.88
CA LEU A 163 10.99 6.82 -7.73
C LEU A 163 9.97 7.93 -8.00
N LEU A 164 8.92 7.98 -7.20
CA LEU A 164 7.86 8.98 -7.31
C LEU A 164 8.09 10.10 -6.30
N SER A 165 7.67 11.34 -6.59
CA SER A 165 7.81 12.45 -5.64
C SER A 165 7.17 12.15 -4.27
N THR A 166 6.11 11.34 -4.23
CA THR A 166 5.45 10.90 -3.00
C THR A 166 6.33 10.05 -2.08
N PHE A 167 7.43 9.47 -2.56
CA PHE A 167 8.44 8.82 -1.70
C PHE A 167 9.23 9.84 -0.86
N LEU A 168 9.29 11.11 -1.31
CA LEU A 168 10.24 12.10 -0.83
C LEU A 168 9.64 13.05 0.22
N ASP A 169 8.39 12.84 0.64
CA ASP A 169 7.72 13.70 1.62
C ASP A 169 8.15 13.41 3.08
N ASP A 170 8.85 12.29 3.31
CA ASP A 170 9.26 11.82 4.64
C ASP A 170 10.72 12.13 5.00
N THR A 171 11.16 11.80 6.24
CA THR A 171 12.57 11.97 6.64
C THR A 171 13.50 11.01 5.88
N ASP A 172 14.80 11.32 5.84
CA ASP A 172 15.82 10.46 5.22
C ASP A 172 15.75 8.99 5.70
N GLU A 173 15.50 8.77 6.99
CA GLU A 173 15.38 7.42 7.55
C GLU A 173 14.10 6.69 7.09
N GLU A 174 13.00 7.41 6.89
CA GLU A 174 11.75 6.86 6.36
C GLU A 174 11.86 6.58 4.87
N LEU A 175 12.47 7.49 4.11
CA LEU A 175 12.81 7.26 2.70
C LEU A 175 13.69 6.01 2.55
N ALA A 176 14.71 5.87 3.40
CA ALA A 176 15.57 4.69 3.43
C ALA A 176 14.80 3.42 3.83
N GLU A 177 13.94 3.48 4.86
CA GLU A 177 13.12 2.34 5.27
C GLU A 177 12.20 1.89 4.12
N THR A 178 11.49 2.82 3.48
CA THR A 178 10.58 2.52 2.36
C THR A 178 11.35 1.96 1.17
N LEU A 179 12.47 2.56 0.77
CA LEU A 179 13.27 2.07 -0.35
C LEU A 179 13.81 0.66 -0.10
N PHE A 180 14.36 0.39 1.08
CA PHE A 180 14.85 -0.94 1.44
C PHE A 180 13.72 -1.97 1.57
N HIS A 181 12.54 -1.57 2.02
CA HIS A 181 11.36 -2.42 2.09
C HIS A 181 10.96 -2.91 0.68
N GLU A 182 10.86 -1.98 -0.26
CA GLU A 182 10.48 -2.33 -1.63
C GLU A 182 11.55 -3.16 -2.37
N LEU A 183 12.83 -2.86 -2.13
CA LEU A 183 13.94 -3.66 -2.66
C LEU A 183 14.00 -5.05 -2.02
N ALA A 184 13.60 -5.20 -0.75
CA ALA A 184 13.44 -6.49 -0.11
C ALA A 184 12.32 -7.29 -0.77
N HIS A 185 11.17 -6.69 -1.07
CA HIS A 185 10.10 -7.37 -1.84
C HIS A 185 10.56 -7.81 -3.24
N ARG A 186 11.34 -6.97 -3.91
CA ARG A 186 11.90 -7.31 -5.23
C ARG A 186 12.84 -8.52 -5.16
N THR A 187 13.63 -8.63 -4.09
CA THR A 187 14.63 -9.70 -3.93
C THR A 187 14.03 -10.98 -3.34
N TYR A 188 13.15 -10.84 -2.36
CA TYR A 188 12.59 -11.91 -1.55
C TYR A 188 11.07 -11.80 -1.52
N TYR A 189 10.40 -12.73 -2.22
CA TYR A 189 8.94 -12.78 -2.26
C TYR A 189 8.43 -14.22 -2.25
N LEU A 190 7.61 -14.54 -1.26
CA LEU A 190 6.92 -15.83 -1.14
C LEU A 190 5.49 -15.69 -1.66
N LYS A 191 5.20 -16.34 -2.79
CA LYS A 191 3.88 -16.29 -3.42
C LYS A 191 2.78 -16.76 -2.46
N GLY A 192 1.77 -15.90 -2.25
CA GLY A 192 0.58 -16.22 -1.48
C GLY A 192 0.71 -16.03 0.03
N ASP A 193 1.87 -15.62 0.55
CA ASP A 193 2.06 -15.36 1.98
C ASP A 193 2.31 -13.87 2.25
N THR A 194 1.23 -13.08 2.20
CA THR A 194 1.28 -11.64 2.47
C THR A 194 1.85 -11.34 3.86
N MET A 195 1.47 -12.11 4.89
CA MET A 195 1.94 -11.85 6.25
C MET A 195 3.45 -11.99 6.36
N PHE A 196 4.01 -13.06 5.78
CA PHE A 196 5.46 -13.26 5.73
C PHE A 196 6.14 -12.15 4.95
N ASN A 197 5.67 -11.85 3.72
CA ASN A 197 6.31 -10.88 2.84
C ASN A 197 6.41 -9.49 3.49
N GLU A 198 5.30 -8.98 4.04
CA GLU A 198 5.25 -7.66 4.68
C GLU A 198 6.11 -7.63 5.96
N SER A 199 6.05 -8.70 6.76
CA SER A 199 6.79 -8.78 8.03
C SER A 199 8.29 -8.88 7.80
N PHE A 200 8.71 -9.67 6.79
CA PHE A 200 10.10 -9.79 6.38
C PHE A 200 10.62 -8.47 5.83
N ALA A 201 9.96 -7.88 4.83
CA ALA A 201 10.40 -6.63 4.20
C ALA A 201 10.49 -5.48 5.23
N THR A 202 9.53 -5.38 6.14
CA THR A 202 9.55 -4.40 7.24
C THR A 202 10.74 -4.61 8.17
N SER A 203 10.96 -5.85 8.64
CA SER A 203 12.03 -6.15 9.59
C SER A 203 13.41 -5.95 8.95
N PHE A 204 13.54 -6.39 7.69
CA PHE A 204 14.75 -6.20 6.89
C PHE A 204 15.05 -4.72 6.71
N ALA A 205 14.10 -3.92 6.23
CA ALA A 205 14.26 -2.48 6.03
C ALA A 205 14.68 -1.75 7.30
N GLN A 206 14.02 -2.03 8.43
CA GLN A 206 14.34 -1.41 9.71
C GLN A 206 15.75 -1.74 10.20
N LYS A 207 16.22 -2.96 9.94
CA LYS A 207 17.60 -3.34 10.24
C LYS A 207 18.59 -2.67 9.27
N SER A 208 18.25 -2.58 7.99
CA SER A 208 19.04 -1.97 6.93
C SER A 208 19.28 -0.48 7.16
N VAL A 209 18.26 0.28 7.59
CA VAL A 209 18.43 1.69 7.99
C VAL A 209 19.41 1.82 9.16
N GLN A 210 19.33 0.93 10.15
CA GLN A 210 20.28 0.96 11.28
C GLN A 210 21.71 0.64 10.85
N LEU A 211 21.90 -0.27 9.90
CA LEU A 211 23.22 -0.59 9.34
C LEU A 211 23.77 0.58 8.52
N TRP A 212 22.93 1.20 7.69
CA TRP A 212 23.29 2.38 6.90
C TRP A 212 23.71 3.55 7.79
N LEU A 213 22.92 3.91 8.80
CA LEU A 213 23.28 4.97 9.75
C LEU A 213 24.56 4.65 10.53
N LYS A 214 24.79 3.37 10.86
CA LYS A 214 26.01 2.94 11.54
C LYS A 214 27.25 3.05 10.64
N GLU A 215 27.15 2.67 9.37
CA GLU A 215 28.25 2.80 8.39
C GLU A 215 28.65 4.27 8.17
N LYS A 216 27.70 5.21 8.34
CA LYS A 216 27.94 6.66 8.24
C LYS A 216 28.43 7.30 9.54
N ASP A 217 28.63 6.52 10.60
CA ASP A 217 28.97 7.02 11.94
C ASP A 217 27.94 8.03 12.52
N GLU A 218 26.67 7.89 12.14
CA GLU A 218 25.56 8.81 12.48
C GLU A 218 24.82 8.40 13.76
N GLU A 219 25.55 8.21 14.87
CA GLU A 219 25.01 7.60 16.10
C GLU A 219 23.80 8.36 16.67
N LYS A 220 23.78 9.70 16.58
CA LYS A 220 22.63 10.51 17.04
C LYS A 220 21.36 10.22 16.25
N ARG A 221 21.47 10.06 14.92
CA ARG A 221 20.35 9.73 14.05
C ARG A 221 19.90 8.29 14.30
N LEU A 222 20.85 7.38 14.49
CA LEU A 222 20.59 5.98 14.83
C LEU A 222 19.81 5.84 16.15
N GLU A 223 20.20 6.57 17.19
CA GLU A 223 19.48 6.56 18.47
C GLU A 223 18.06 7.11 18.33
N LYS A 224 17.89 8.23 17.60
CA LYS A 224 16.57 8.81 17.31
C LYS A 224 15.69 7.82 16.54
N TYR A 225 16.24 7.13 15.55
CA TYR A 225 15.53 6.13 14.76
C TYR A 225 15.13 4.92 15.62
N ARG A 226 16.02 4.39 16.47
CA ARG A 226 15.68 3.31 17.41
C ARG A 226 14.56 3.68 18.37
N LYS A 227 14.57 4.91 18.90
CA LYS A 227 13.47 5.43 19.74
C LYS A 227 12.15 5.48 18.97
N LYS A 228 12.19 5.84 17.68
CA LYS A 228 11.00 5.82 16.81
C LYS A 228 10.48 4.40 16.58
N LEU A 229 11.36 3.43 16.32
CA LEU A 229 10.97 2.01 16.18
C LEU A 229 10.31 1.50 17.46
N LYS A 230 10.89 1.78 18.62
CA LYS A 230 10.30 1.41 19.92
C LYS A 230 8.88 1.95 20.08
N ARG A 231 8.64 3.23 19.77
CA ARG A 231 7.29 3.82 19.82
C ARG A 231 6.32 3.16 18.84
N ARG A 232 6.78 2.78 17.64
CA ARG A 232 5.95 2.04 16.68
C ARG A 232 5.57 0.66 17.22
N ASP A 233 6.47 -0.01 17.92
CA ASP A 233 6.20 -1.33 18.50
C ASP A 233 5.24 -1.25 19.70
N GLU A 234 5.38 -0.23 20.54
CA GLU A 234 4.42 0.09 21.61
C GLU A 234 3.03 0.35 21.02
N PHE A 235 2.93 1.17 19.96
CA PHE A 235 1.66 1.44 19.28
C PHE A 235 1.07 0.19 18.61
N ARG A 236 1.88 -0.64 17.96
CA ARG A 236 1.44 -1.94 17.39
C ARG A 236 0.89 -2.87 18.46
N SER A 237 1.52 -2.90 19.63
CA SER A 237 1.08 -3.72 20.76
C SER A 237 -0.31 -3.28 21.24
N LEU A 238 -0.53 -1.97 21.36
CA LEU A 238 -1.84 -1.40 21.67
C LEU A 238 -2.89 -1.80 20.63
N LEU A 239 -2.60 -1.63 19.33
CA LEU A 239 -3.52 -2.03 18.26
C LEU A 239 -3.86 -3.52 18.30
N GLN A 240 -2.88 -4.38 18.60
CA GLN A 240 -3.10 -5.82 18.71
C GLN A 240 -3.98 -6.18 19.91
N GLU A 241 -3.76 -5.53 21.05
CA GLU A 241 -4.61 -5.68 22.24
C GLU A 241 -6.05 -5.23 21.95
N THR A 242 -6.23 -4.06 21.34
CA THR A 242 -7.55 -3.55 20.93
C THR A 242 -8.23 -4.51 19.95
N LYS A 243 -7.51 -5.00 18.94
CA LYS A 243 -8.03 -5.98 17.98
C LYS A 243 -8.49 -7.26 18.66
N ASN A 244 -7.74 -7.74 19.67
CA ASN A 244 -8.11 -8.93 20.44
C ASN A 244 -9.38 -8.67 21.27
N GLY A 245 -9.46 -7.53 21.95
CA GLY A 245 -10.65 -7.12 22.71
C GLY A 245 -11.90 -7.04 21.83
N LEU A 246 -11.82 -6.35 20.69
CA LEU A 246 -12.90 -6.27 19.71
C LEU A 246 -13.28 -7.66 19.16
N SER A 247 -12.30 -8.52 18.91
CA SER A 247 -12.57 -9.87 18.42
C SER A 247 -13.36 -10.71 19.42
N LEU A 248 -13.16 -10.50 20.73
CA LEU A 248 -13.97 -11.15 21.77
C LEU A 248 -15.40 -10.59 21.82
N ILE A 249 -15.56 -9.27 21.72
CA ILE A 249 -16.88 -8.61 21.66
C ILE A 249 -17.68 -9.14 20.44
N TYR A 250 -17.02 -9.23 19.28
CA TYR A 250 -17.65 -9.62 18.02
C TYR A 250 -18.02 -11.09 17.91
N LYS A 251 -17.49 -11.98 18.77
CA LYS A 251 -18.01 -13.35 18.89
C LYS A 251 -19.47 -13.38 19.33
N ASN A 252 -19.92 -12.33 20.03
CA ASN A 252 -21.28 -12.14 20.49
C ASN A 252 -21.86 -13.33 21.27
N GLU A 253 -21.08 -13.92 22.19
CA GLU A 253 -21.48 -15.12 22.94
C GLU A 253 -22.77 -14.91 23.78
N ASN A 254 -23.06 -13.67 24.17
CA ASN A 254 -24.26 -13.29 24.93
C ASN A 254 -25.50 -13.04 24.05
N ASN A 255 -25.40 -13.17 22.72
CA ASN A 255 -26.44 -12.79 21.76
C ASN A 255 -26.94 -11.33 21.95
N ASP A 256 -26.01 -10.42 22.20
CA ASP A 256 -26.29 -8.99 22.31
C ASP A 256 -26.93 -8.47 21.00
N SER A 257 -27.87 -7.54 21.14
CA SER A 257 -28.45 -6.84 19.99
C SER A 257 -27.39 -6.00 19.26
N VAL A 258 -27.64 -5.70 17.98
CA VAL A 258 -26.75 -4.84 17.17
C VAL A 258 -26.47 -3.49 17.85
N ALA A 259 -27.47 -2.90 18.54
CA ALA A 259 -27.30 -1.64 19.25
C ALA A 259 -26.30 -1.75 20.42
N ILE A 260 -26.33 -2.88 21.14
CA ILE A 260 -25.41 -3.14 22.25
C ILE A 260 -23.99 -3.39 21.72
N LEU A 261 -23.85 -4.21 20.67
CA LEU A 261 -22.55 -4.45 20.03
C LEU A 261 -21.93 -3.15 19.47
N GLN A 262 -22.76 -2.30 18.87
CA GLN A 262 -22.30 -1.02 18.34
C GLN A 262 -21.79 -0.09 19.44
N LYS A 263 -22.44 -0.07 20.61
CA LYS A 263 -21.96 0.69 21.77
C LYS A 263 -20.63 0.12 22.30
N ARG A 264 -20.57 -1.20 22.51
CA ARG A 264 -19.35 -1.89 22.99
C ARG A 264 -18.15 -1.78 22.04
N LYS A 265 -18.40 -1.56 20.75
CA LYS A 265 -17.38 -1.31 19.74
C LYS A 265 -16.77 0.10 19.84
N GLN A 266 -17.54 1.07 20.32
CA GLN A 266 -17.15 2.48 20.42
C GLN A 266 -16.46 2.81 21.74
N ASP A 267 -16.85 2.10 22.81
CA ASP A 267 -16.24 2.16 24.15
C ASP A 267 -14.88 1.44 24.18
#